data_AF-A0A947JYD9-F1
#
_entry.id   AF-A0A947JYD9-F1
#
_cell.length_a   1.000
_cell.length_b   1.000
_cell.length_c   1.000
_cell.angle_alpha   90.00
_cell.angle_beta   90.00
_cell.angle_gamma   90.00
#
_symmetry.space_group_name_H-M   'P 1'
#
loop_
_entity.id
_entity.type
_entity.pdbx_description
1 polymer ?
#
loop_
_entity_poly.entity_id
_entity_poly.type
_entity_poly.pdbx_seq_one_letter_code
_entity_poly.pdbx_strand_id
1 'polypeptide(L)'
;MDPAVRKKQLKAARITKDRIVKRYKLRIEKVVRNGPRFYVAKCWMNHLPVVYKTCLYVNRIDPRTNNGIRREVITLNQFHNNKKTLFSAATPKIYRSNFKGRTWYIREY
;
A
#
# COMPACT_ATOMS: atom_id res chain seq x y z
N MET A 1 -22.40 1.04 10.78
CA MET A 1 -21.39 0.00 11.10
C MET A 1 -21.11 0.09 12.58
N ASP A 2 -21.34 -1.00 13.31
CA ASP A 2 -21.15 -1.06 14.76
C ASP A 2 -19.73 -0.59 15.18
N PRO A 3 -19.60 0.30 16.18
CA PRO A 3 -18.31 0.78 16.71
C PRO A 3 -17.34 -0.34 17.11
N ALA A 4 -17.83 -1.45 17.66
CA ALA A 4 -17.03 -2.60 18.06
C ALA A 4 -16.40 -3.30 16.84
N VAL A 5 -17.18 -3.41 15.76
CA VAL A 5 -16.70 -3.97 14.48
C VAL A 5 -15.61 -3.06 13.90
N ARG A 6 -15.79 -1.73 13.96
CA ARG A 6 -14.78 -0.76 13.51
C ARG A 6 -13.47 -0.89 14.29
N LYS A 7 -13.54 -1.02 15.63
CA LYS A 7 -12.37 -1.21 16.51
C LYS A 7 -11.62 -2.51 16.19
N LYS A 8 -12.34 -3.62 15.98
CA LYS A 8 -11.76 -4.92 15.60
C LYS A 8 -11.04 -4.85 14.25
N GLN A 9 -11.62 -4.15 13.27
CA GLN A 9 -11.01 -3.97 11.95
C GLN A 9 -9.74 -3.12 12.00
N LEU A 10 -9.74 -2.03 12.76
CA LEU A 10 -8.56 -1.20 12.94
C LEU A 10 -7.42 -1.96 13.63
N LYS A 11 -7.74 -2.81 14.62
CA LYS A 11 -6.76 -3.72 15.24
C LYS A 11 -6.16 -4.69 14.22
N ALA A 12 -7.00 -5.30 13.37
CA ALA A 12 -6.53 -6.20 12.31
C ALA A 12 -5.69 -5.48 11.24
N ALA A 13 -6.01 -4.22 10.93
CA ALA A 13 -5.21 -3.37 10.04
C ALA A 13 -3.83 -3.10 10.64
N ARG A 14 -3.77 -2.74 11.93
CA ARG A 14 -2.52 -2.51 12.67
C ARG A 14 -1.64 -3.76 12.68
N ILE A 15 -2.21 -4.92 13.01
CA ILE A 15 -1.49 -6.21 12.98
C ILE A 15 -0.92 -6.48 11.58
N THR A 16 -1.71 -6.24 10.53
CA THR A 16 -1.25 -6.45 9.15
C THR A 16 -0.11 -5.51 8.77
N LYS A 17 -0.24 -4.23 9.12
CA LYS A 17 0.81 -3.22 8.93
C LYS A 17 2.10 -3.67 9.63
N ASP A 18 2.02 -4.04 10.90
CA ASP A 18 3.19 -4.42 11.70
C ASP A 18 3.86 -5.67 11.13
N ARG A 19 3.08 -6.64 10.62
CA ARG A 19 3.61 -7.81 9.90
C ARG A 19 4.37 -7.43 8.63
N ILE A 20 3.84 -6.50 7.83
CA ILE A 20 4.49 -6.05 6.58
C ILE A 20 5.77 -5.28 6.90
N VAL A 21 5.68 -4.36 7.86
CA VAL A 21 6.81 -3.57 8.36
C VAL A 21 7.94 -4.50 8.82
N LYS A 22 7.64 -5.51 9.63
CA LYS A 22 8.62 -6.50 10.09
C LYS A 22 9.17 -7.36 8.94
N ARG A 23 8.29 -7.88 8.07
CA ARG A 23 8.67 -8.78 6.97
C ARG A 23 9.61 -8.12 5.97
N TYR A 24 9.37 -6.86 5.64
CA TYR A 24 10.16 -6.11 4.65
C TYR A 24 11.16 -5.14 5.30
N LYS A 25 11.38 -5.24 6.62
CA LYS A 25 12.29 -4.38 7.40
C LYS A 25 12.07 -2.88 7.11
N LEU A 26 10.80 -2.47 7.00
CA LEU A 26 10.47 -1.08 6.70
C LEU A 26 10.72 -0.22 7.95
N ARG A 27 11.46 0.86 7.81
CA ARG A 27 11.54 1.90 8.84
C ARG A 27 10.62 3.04 8.44
N ILE A 28 9.52 3.23 9.15
CA ILE A 28 8.58 4.32 8.89
C ILE A 28 9.26 5.64 9.28
N GLU A 29 9.40 6.56 8.32
CA GLU A 29 9.96 7.89 8.54
C GLU A 29 8.84 8.89 8.83
N LYS A 30 7.81 8.91 7.98
CA LYS A 30 6.70 9.86 8.08
C LYS A 30 5.39 9.24 7.60
N VAL A 31 4.31 9.48 8.35
CA VAL A 31 2.96 9.19 7.86
C VAL A 31 2.54 10.31 6.91
N VAL A 32 2.32 9.97 5.64
CA VAL A 32 1.90 10.94 4.61
C VAL A 32 0.40 11.17 4.69
N ARG A 33 -0.38 10.10 4.87
CA ARG A 33 -1.84 10.19 5.00
C ARG A 33 -2.37 9.02 5.82
N ASN A 34 -3.18 9.34 6.84
CA ASN A 34 -3.92 8.35 7.60
C ASN A 34 -5.43 8.61 7.40
N GLY A 35 -5.97 8.11 6.28
CA GLY A 35 -7.36 8.30 5.93
C GLY A 35 -8.28 7.28 6.62
N PRO A 36 -9.60 7.43 6.49
CA PRO A 36 -10.55 6.50 7.08
C PRO A 36 -10.50 5.10 6.46
N ARG A 37 -9.98 4.97 5.23
CA ARG A 37 -9.98 3.72 4.45
C ARG A 37 -8.60 3.24 4.04
N PHE A 38 -7.57 4.07 4.08
CA PHE A 38 -6.23 3.71 3.66
C PHE A 38 -5.17 4.50 4.41
N TYR A 39 -3.97 3.94 4.45
CA TYR A 39 -2.80 4.47 5.11
C TYR A 39 -1.67 4.59 4.09
N VAL A 40 -0.96 5.71 4.12
CA VAL A 40 0.22 6.00 3.30
C VAL A 40 1.34 6.51 4.20
N ALA A 41 2.52 5.92 4.07
CA ALA A 41 3.72 6.36 4.76
C ALA A 41 4.94 6.38 3.85
N LYS A 42 5.83 7.33 4.10
CA LYS A 42 7.21 7.33 3.63
C LYS A 42 8.01 6.44 4.57
N CYS A 43 8.73 5.50 4.00
CA CYS A 43 9.53 4.51 4.72
C CYS A 43 10.92 4.40 4.10
N TRP A 44 11.82 3.72 4.81
CA TRP A 44 13.08 3.21 4.27
C TRP A 44 13.02 1.68 4.20
N MET A 45 13.51 1.12 3.10
CA MET A 45 13.68 -0.33 2.90
C MET A 45 15.11 -0.58 2.43
N ASN A 46 15.97 -1.17 3.29
CA ASN A 46 17.39 -1.39 2.98
C ASN A 46 18.10 -0.13 2.42
N HIS A 47 18.00 1.00 3.12
CA HIS A 47 18.55 2.30 2.69
C HIS A 47 17.94 2.89 1.40
N LEU A 48 16.88 2.32 0.86
CA LEU A 48 16.11 2.91 -0.24
C LEU A 48 14.87 3.65 0.30
N PRO A 49 14.62 4.90 -0.12
CA PRO A 49 13.39 5.60 0.22
C PRO A 49 12.21 4.98 -0.56
N VAL A 50 11.13 4.67 0.14
CA VAL A 50 9.95 4.00 -0.43
C VAL A 50 8.65 4.61 0.09
N VAL A 51 7.57 4.49 -0.68
CA VAL A 51 6.20 4.71 -0.22
C VAL A 51 5.52 3.38 0.05
N TYR A 52 4.98 3.24 1.25
CA TYR A 52 4.09 2.14 1.63
C TYR A 52 2.64 2.62 1.67
N LYS A 53 1.76 1.96 0.92
CA LYS A 53 0.31 2.23 0.91
C LYS A 53 -0.47 0.95 1.20
N THR A 54 -1.48 1.03 2.07
CA THR A 54 -2.36 -0.11 2.38
C THR A 54 -3.79 0.33 2.60
N CYS A 55 -4.74 -0.51 2.19
CA CYS A 55 -6.14 -0.37 2.59
C CYS A 55 -6.29 -0.74 4.07
N LEU A 56 -7.06 0.00 4.86
CA LEU A 56 -7.32 -0.33 6.26
C LEU A 56 -8.29 -1.50 6.40
N TYR A 57 -9.11 -1.78 5.39
CA TYR A 57 -10.10 -2.86 5.41
C TYR A 57 -9.77 -3.95 4.40
N VAL A 58 -10.19 -5.19 4.70
CA VAL A 58 -10.09 -6.29 3.76
C VAL A 58 -11.05 -6.10 2.59
N ASN A 59 -10.75 -6.71 1.45
CA ASN A 59 -11.49 -6.60 0.20
C ASN A 59 -12.97 -6.97 0.33
N ARG A 60 -13.31 -7.93 1.20
CA ARG A 60 -14.71 -8.29 1.50
C ARG A 60 -15.51 -7.13 2.13
N ILE A 61 -14.83 -6.22 2.84
CA ILE A 61 -15.46 -5.11 3.58
C ILE A 61 -15.38 -3.81 2.78
N ASP A 62 -14.25 -3.54 2.12
CA ASP A 62 -14.06 -2.35 1.29
C ASP A 62 -13.50 -2.72 -0.09
N PRO A 63 -14.31 -3.34 -0.96
CA PRO A 63 -13.85 -3.76 -2.27
C PRO A 63 -13.47 -2.56 -3.15
N ARG A 64 -14.14 -1.42 -2.98
CA ARG A 64 -13.89 -0.22 -3.78
C ARG A 64 -12.48 0.33 -3.54
N THR A 65 -12.06 0.51 -2.29
CA THR A 65 -10.71 1.00 -1.99
C THR A 65 -9.65 -0.03 -2.36
N ASN A 66 -9.89 -1.31 -2.07
CA ASN A 66 -8.95 -2.38 -2.43
C ASN A 66 -8.73 -2.49 -3.95
N ASN A 67 -9.80 -2.39 -4.74
CA ASN A 67 -9.73 -2.37 -6.20
C ASN A 67 -9.08 -1.09 -6.74
N GLY A 68 -9.34 0.07 -6.13
CA GLY A 68 -8.67 1.32 -6.49
C GLY A 68 -7.15 1.22 -6.36
N ILE A 69 -6.66 0.72 -5.22
CA ILE A 69 -5.22 0.50 -5.01
C ILE A 69 -4.68 -0.59 -5.95
N ARG A 70 -5.46 -1.65 -6.23
CA ARG A 70 -5.05 -2.68 -7.19
C ARG A 70 -4.85 -2.12 -8.59
N ARG A 71 -5.78 -1.29 -9.07
CA ARG A 71 -5.68 -0.62 -10.38
C ARG A 71 -4.44 0.27 -10.44
N GLU A 72 -4.19 1.04 -9.39
CA GLU A 72 -2.98 1.87 -9.27
C GLU A 72 -1.69 1.04 -9.45
N VAL A 73 -1.59 -0.13 -8.81
CA VAL A 73 -0.43 -1.03 -8.99
C VAL A 73 -0.32 -1.55 -10.41
N ILE A 74 -1.44 -1.95 -11.03
CA ILE A 74 -1.46 -2.44 -12.42
C ILE A 74 -1.01 -1.35 -13.38
N THR A 75 -1.56 -0.14 -13.24
CA THR A 75 -1.25 1.02 -14.07
C THR A 75 0.22 1.41 -13.95
N LEU A 76 0.77 1.48 -12.73
CA LEU A 76 2.19 1.79 -12.52
C LEU A 76 3.11 0.72 -13.14
N ASN A 77 2.77 -0.57 -12.99
CA ASN A 77 3.54 -1.63 -13.63
C ASN A 77 3.45 -1.58 -15.16
N GLN A 78 2.29 -1.25 -15.73
CA GLN A 78 2.13 -1.09 -17.17
C GLN A 78 3.00 0.05 -17.71
N PHE A 79 2.98 1.22 -17.06
CA PHE A 79 3.79 2.36 -17.49
C PHE A 79 5.30 2.13 -17.31
N HIS A 80 5.71 1.51 -16.20
CA HIS A 80 7.12 1.20 -15.95
C HIS A 80 7.69 0.19 -16.97
N ASN A 81 6.90 -0.81 -17.36
CA ASN A 81 7.34 -1.84 -18.31
C ASN A 81 7.23 -1.40 -19.78
N ASN A 82 6.49 -0.32 -20.08
CA ASN A 82 6.36 0.17 -21.44
C ASN A 82 7.57 1.04 -21.83
N LYS A 83 8.58 0.40 -22.44
CA LYS A 83 9.82 1.03 -22.91
C LYS A 83 9.62 2.07 -24.04
N LYS A 84 8.43 2.19 -24.62
CA LYS A 84 8.13 3.08 -25.75
C LYS A 84 7.57 4.45 -25.34
N THR A 85 7.24 4.63 -24.06
CA THR A 85 6.68 5.89 -23.54
C THR A 85 7.72 6.64 -22.70
N LEU A 86 7.84 7.95 -22.95
CA LEU A 86 8.64 8.90 -22.14
C LEU A 86 8.35 8.78 -20.62
N PHE A 87 7.15 8.29 -20.27
CA PHE A 87 6.69 8.10 -18.89
C PHE A 87 7.38 6.96 -18.14
N SER A 88 8.07 6.01 -18.79
CA SER A 88 8.62 4.84 -18.08
C SER A 88 9.70 5.23 -17.07
N ALA A 89 10.55 6.21 -17.41
CA ALA A 89 11.60 6.75 -16.54
C ALA A 89 11.06 7.55 -15.35
N ALA A 90 9.88 8.18 -15.51
CA ALA A 90 9.23 8.95 -14.46
C ALA A 90 8.24 8.12 -13.61
N THR A 91 8.00 6.86 -13.97
CA THR A 91 7.04 6.01 -13.28
C THR A 91 7.73 5.24 -12.14
N PRO A 92 7.30 5.43 -10.88
CA PRO A 92 7.93 4.79 -9.74
C PRO A 92 7.76 3.27 -9.82
N LYS A 93 8.85 2.55 -9.57
CA LYS A 93 8.84 1.08 -9.55
C LYS A 93 8.05 0.52 -8.37
N ILE A 94 7.20 -0.47 -8.62
CA ILE A 94 6.59 -1.28 -7.55
C ILE A 94 7.59 -2.36 -7.11
N TYR A 95 8.02 -2.33 -5.85
CA TYR A 95 8.90 -3.36 -5.31
C TYR A 95 8.13 -4.59 -4.85
N ARG A 96 7.01 -4.39 -4.15
CA ARG A 96 6.19 -5.47 -3.58
C ARG A 96 4.73 -5.04 -3.55
N SER A 97 3.83 -5.99 -3.72
CA SER A 97 2.39 -5.77 -3.59
C SER A 97 1.67 -7.04 -3.17
N ASN A 98 0.47 -6.89 -2.64
CA ASN A 98 -0.45 -7.98 -2.37
C ASN A 98 -1.88 -7.54 -2.68
N PHE A 99 -2.67 -8.44 -3.26
CA PHE A 99 -4.08 -8.22 -3.55
C PHE A 99 -5.00 -9.18 -2.78
N LYS A 100 -4.43 -10.22 -2.14
CA LYS A 100 -5.21 -11.21 -1.38
C LYS A 100 -5.56 -10.67 0.00
N GLY A 101 -6.85 -10.70 0.34
CA GLY A 101 -7.35 -10.19 1.61
C GLY A 101 -7.34 -8.66 1.64
N ARG A 102 -6.20 -8.04 1.93
CA ARG A 102 -6.04 -6.57 1.99
C ARG A 102 -5.01 -6.12 0.96
N THR A 103 -5.39 -5.18 0.12
CA THR A 103 -4.52 -4.60 -0.89
C THR A 103 -3.49 -3.68 -0.26
N TRP A 104 -2.23 -3.88 -0.62
CA TRP A 104 -1.13 -3.00 -0.24
C TRP A 104 0.00 -3.07 -1.27
N TYR A 105 0.84 -2.05 -1.28
CA TYR A 105 2.07 -2.03 -2.06
C TYR A 105 3.20 -1.27 -1.36
N ILE A 106 4.42 -1.53 -1.80
CA ILE A 106 5.66 -0.79 -1.52
C ILE A 106 6.20 -0.36 -2.88
N ARG A 107 6.37 0.95 -3.09
CA ARG A 107 6.91 1.52 -4.32
C ARG A 107 8.09 2.44 -4.03
N GLU A 108 8.88 2.71 -5.06
CA GLU A 108 9.86 3.81 -5.07
C GLU A 108 9.21 5.14 -4.67
N TYR A 109 9.91 5.95 -3.87
CA TYR A 109 9.38 7.20 -3.31
C TYR A 109 8.93 8.17 -4.40
#